data_AF-A0A7I8IPP9-F1
#
_entry.id   AF-A0A7I8IPP9-F1
#
_cell.length_a   1.000
_cell.length_b   1.000
_cell.length_c   1.000
_cell.angle_alpha   90.00
_cell.angle_beta   90.00
_cell.angle_gamma   90.00
#
_symmetry.space_group_name_H-M   'P 1'
#
loop_
_entity.id
_entity.type
_entity.pdbx_description
1 polymer ?
#
loop_
_entity_poly.entity_id
_entity_poly.type
_entity_poly.pdbx_seq_one_letter_code
_entity_poly.pdbx_strand_id
1 'polypeptide(L)'
;MELFTSDEAVMTFVPVAVYWLHSGLYEVYAAALEKYRLHPMKEDARNRVSKLDVVRGVLLQQALQTAISLFLFKLTGEGIKPAEEPGTCSLVSTTRQFFVTAVVMDPWQYLMHHQMHRSLFLYKHVHSRHHRLVVTYAFGAQYNHRVDGLLIETASGTAAFLVSGMWRGRRRLSSPSAPSRELTTTGLPPPLELLHPLPQQRRLP
;
A
#
# COMPACT_ATOMS: atom_id res chain seq x y z
N MET A 1 -1.09 -24.31 -9.58
CA MET A 1 -0.31 -23.32 -8.81
C MET A 1 -0.89 -21.96 -9.12
N GLU A 2 -1.55 -21.32 -8.16
CA GLU A 2 -1.85 -19.90 -8.30
C GLU A 2 -0.53 -19.13 -8.15
N LEU A 3 -0.22 -18.30 -9.13
CA LEU A 3 1.05 -17.54 -9.17
C LEU A 3 1.02 -16.31 -8.25
N PHE A 4 -0.17 -15.84 -7.84
CA PHE A 4 -0.37 -14.64 -7.01
C PHE A 4 -1.67 -14.76 -6.20
N THR A 5 -1.71 -14.20 -4.99
CA THR A 5 -2.98 -13.87 -4.33
C THR A 5 -3.61 -12.62 -4.95
N SER A 6 -4.91 -12.39 -4.76
CA SER A 6 -5.59 -11.19 -5.28
C SER A 6 -4.93 -9.89 -4.76
N ASP A 7 -4.51 -9.87 -3.50
CA ASP A 7 -3.92 -8.68 -2.88
C ASP A 7 -2.50 -8.42 -3.42
N GLU A 8 -1.71 -9.48 -3.63
CA GLU A 8 -0.39 -9.38 -4.25
C GLU A 8 -0.46 -8.85 -5.69
N ALA A 9 -1.43 -9.34 -6.45
CA ALA A 9 -1.66 -8.87 -7.82
C ALA A 9 -2.06 -7.39 -7.83
N VAL A 10 -2.95 -6.97 -6.92
CA VAL A 10 -3.36 -5.58 -6.79
C VAL A 10 -2.18 -4.68 -6.42
N MET A 11 -1.40 -5.01 -5.39
CA MET A 11 -0.26 -4.19 -4.96
C MET A 11 0.85 -4.11 -6.01
N THR A 12 1.01 -5.14 -6.83
CA THR A 12 2.08 -5.21 -7.84
C THR A 12 1.69 -4.51 -9.15
N PHE A 13 0.49 -4.80 -9.68
CA PHE A 13 0.12 -4.39 -11.03
C PHE A 13 -0.72 -3.11 -11.08
N VAL A 14 -1.46 -2.76 -10.02
CA VAL A 14 -2.28 -1.53 -10.03
C VAL A 14 -1.42 -0.27 -10.16
N PRO A 15 -0.29 -0.09 -9.45
CA PRO A 15 0.55 1.08 -9.63
C PRO A 15 1.05 1.25 -11.08
N VAL A 16 1.41 0.14 -11.74
CA VAL A 16 1.82 0.13 -13.14
C VAL A 16 0.67 0.51 -14.06
N ALA A 17 -0.52 -0.05 -13.85
CA ALA A 17 -1.71 0.28 -14.64
C ALA A 17 -2.09 1.76 -14.48
N VAL A 18 -2.13 2.26 -13.25
CA VAL A 18 -2.42 3.68 -12.94
C VAL A 18 -1.40 4.60 -13.61
N TYR A 19 -0.11 4.26 -13.57
CA TYR A 19 0.94 5.02 -14.25
C TYR A 19 0.67 5.17 -15.75
N TRP A 20 0.39 4.07 -16.45
CA TRP A 20 0.19 4.10 -17.90
C TRP A 20 -1.12 4.77 -18.30
N LEU A 21 -2.21 4.54 -17.54
CA LEU A 21 -3.49 5.20 -17.77
C LEU A 21 -3.36 6.72 -17.60
N HIS A 22 -2.75 7.16 -16.51
CA HIS A 22 -2.53 8.59 -16.24
C HIS A 22 -1.61 9.20 -17.30
N SER A 23 -0.48 8.58 -17.60
CA SER A 23 0.45 9.08 -18.63
C SER A 23 -0.21 9.17 -20.01
N GLY A 24 -1.01 8.16 -20.39
CA GLY A 24 -1.74 8.17 -21.66
C GLY A 24 -2.77 9.29 -21.72
N LEU A 25 -3.52 9.52 -20.65
CA LEU A 25 -4.47 10.61 -20.54
C LEU A 25 -3.78 11.99 -20.69
N TYR A 26 -2.63 12.19 -20.05
CA TYR A 26 -1.85 13.43 -20.20
C TYR A 26 -1.27 13.60 -21.61
N GLU A 27 -0.86 12.53 -22.29
CA GLU A 27 -0.41 12.62 -23.68
C GLU A 27 -1.56 13.00 -24.62
N VAL A 28 -2.77 12.45 -24.39
CA VAL A 28 -3.99 12.84 -25.13
C VAL A 28 -4.32 14.31 -24.89
N TYR A 29 -4.29 14.78 -23.64
CA TYR A 29 -4.50 16.20 -23.35
C TYR A 29 -3.42 17.09 -23.95
N ALA A 30 -2.16 16.67 -23.91
CA ALA A 30 -1.05 17.43 -24.50
C ALA A 30 -1.23 17.60 -26.02
N ALA A 31 -1.78 16.59 -26.71
CA ALA A 31 -2.12 16.68 -28.12
C ALA A 31 -3.37 17.54 -28.38
N ALA A 32 -4.43 17.36 -27.59
CA ALA A 32 -5.69 18.10 -27.77
C ALA A 32 -5.59 19.59 -27.40
N LEU A 33 -4.70 19.94 -26.47
CA LEU A 33 -4.53 21.28 -25.90
C LEU A 33 -3.15 21.87 -26.23
N GLU A 34 -2.60 21.54 -27.41
CA GLU A 34 -1.25 21.96 -27.81
C GLU A 34 -1.01 23.48 -27.64
N LYS A 35 -2.03 24.30 -27.91
CA LYS A 35 -2.00 25.76 -27.72
C LYS A 35 -1.59 26.19 -26.30
N TYR A 36 -1.89 25.38 -25.29
CA TYR A 36 -1.60 25.66 -23.88
C TYR A 36 -0.35 24.92 -23.38
N ARG A 37 0.34 24.15 -24.23
CA ARG A 37 1.55 23.41 -23.84
C ARG A 37 2.72 24.40 -23.66
N LEU A 38 3.38 24.35 -22.50
CA LEU A 38 4.52 25.23 -22.19
C LEU A 38 5.69 25.05 -23.17
N HIS A 39 5.93 23.82 -23.60
CA HIS A 39 6.92 23.48 -24.62
C HIS A 39 6.19 23.02 -25.88
N PRO A 40 6.31 23.67 -27.05
CA PRO A 40 5.66 23.18 -28.27
C PRO A 40 6.22 21.82 -28.70
N MET A 41 5.45 21.02 -29.45
CA MET A 41 5.84 19.63 -29.84
C MET A 41 7.17 19.56 -30.60
N LYS A 42 7.50 20.61 -31.36
CA LYS A 42 8.80 20.74 -32.05
C LYS A 42 10.01 20.70 -31.10
N GLU A 43 9.84 21.08 -29.84
CA GLU A 43 10.92 21.04 -28.85
C GLU A 43 11.23 19.61 -28.38
N ASP A 44 10.36 18.64 -28.64
CA ASP A 44 10.63 17.22 -28.37
C ASP A 44 11.90 16.74 -29.10
N ALA A 45 12.27 17.39 -30.21
CA ALA A 45 13.51 17.12 -30.95
C ALA A 45 14.79 17.46 -30.14
N ARG A 46 14.67 18.19 -29.03
CA ARG A 46 15.78 18.46 -28.10
C ARG A 46 16.09 17.27 -27.20
N ASN A 47 15.20 16.28 -27.13
CA ASN A 47 15.43 15.07 -26.37
C ASN A 47 16.53 14.23 -27.03
N ARG A 48 17.42 13.69 -26.20
CA ARG A 48 18.54 12.85 -26.66
C ARG A 48 18.14 11.39 -26.86
N VAL A 49 16.87 11.06 -26.63
CA VAL A 49 16.32 9.70 -26.65
C VAL A 49 14.94 9.71 -27.29
N SER A 50 14.59 8.65 -28.01
CA SER A 50 13.27 8.54 -28.66
C SER A 50 12.17 8.18 -27.67
N LYS A 51 10.90 8.45 -28.02
CA LYS A 51 9.74 8.00 -27.22
C LYS A 51 9.78 6.49 -26.93
N LEU A 52 10.22 5.67 -27.88
CA LEU A 52 10.31 4.22 -27.70
C LEU A 52 11.40 3.83 -26.69
N ASP A 53 12.54 4.52 -26.70
CA ASP A 53 13.62 4.27 -25.72
C ASP A 53 13.18 4.61 -24.30
N VAL A 54 12.35 5.65 -24.17
CA VAL A 54 11.73 6.04 -22.90
C VAL A 54 10.78 4.95 -22.43
N VAL A 55 9.85 4.50 -23.27
CA VAL A 55 8.91 3.42 -22.95
C VAL A 55 9.65 2.14 -22.55
N ARG A 56 10.67 1.73 -23.30
CA ARG A 56 11.52 0.57 -22.97
C ARG A 56 12.21 0.75 -21.62
N GLY A 57 12.73 1.94 -21.35
CA GLY A 57 13.38 2.26 -20.07
C GLY A 57 12.42 2.15 -18.89
N VAL A 58 11.21 2.70 -19.02
CA VAL A 58 10.16 2.65 -18.00
C VAL A 58 9.70 1.22 -17.75
N LEU A 59 9.41 0.46 -18.81
CA LEU A 59 9.00 -0.95 -18.68
C LEU A 59 10.09 -1.79 -18.00
N LEU A 60 11.36 -1.56 -18.31
CA LEU A 60 12.47 -2.23 -17.64
C LEU A 60 12.53 -1.89 -16.14
N GLN A 61 12.27 -0.63 -15.78
CA GLN A 61 12.22 -0.19 -14.39
C GLN A 61 11.04 -0.81 -13.63
N GLN A 62 9.86 -0.80 -14.22
CA GLN A 62 8.66 -1.44 -13.63
C GLN A 62 8.83 -2.95 -13.49
N ALA A 63 9.50 -3.61 -14.44
CA ALA A 63 9.86 -5.02 -14.33
C ALA A 63 10.83 -5.28 -13.17
N LEU A 64 11.83 -4.41 -12.98
CA LEU A 64 12.74 -4.51 -11.84
C LEU A 64 12.03 -4.26 -10.51
N GLN A 65 11.16 -3.23 -10.43
CA GLN A 65 10.36 -2.94 -9.23
C GLN A 65 9.44 -4.11 -8.88
N THR A 66 8.77 -4.69 -9.88
CA THR A 66 7.96 -5.91 -9.73
C THR A 66 8.80 -7.07 -9.22
N ALA A 67 9.98 -7.32 -9.80
CA ALA A 67 10.87 -8.40 -9.39
C ALA A 67 11.33 -8.24 -7.93
N ILE A 68 11.69 -7.02 -7.51
CA ILE A 68 12.07 -6.71 -6.13
C ILE A 68 10.89 -6.95 -5.18
N SER A 69 9.71 -6.44 -5.54
CA SER A 69 8.48 -6.65 -4.76
C SER A 69 8.20 -8.14 -4.52
N LEU A 70 8.21 -8.94 -5.59
CA LEU A 70 7.97 -10.39 -5.50
C LEU A 70 9.07 -11.12 -4.72
N PHE A 71 10.32 -10.71 -4.89
CA PHE A 71 11.43 -11.27 -4.11
C PHE A 71 11.27 -11.00 -2.62
N LEU A 72 10.91 -9.77 -2.24
CA LEU A 72 10.65 -9.41 -0.85
C LEU A 72 9.49 -10.22 -0.27
N PHE A 73 8.38 -10.34 -1.00
CA PHE A 73 7.25 -11.17 -0.56
C PHE A 73 7.66 -12.63 -0.29
N LYS A 74 8.47 -13.22 -1.17
CA LYS A 74 9.00 -14.58 -0.96
C LYS A 74 9.86 -14.69 0.29
N LEU A 75 10.68 -13.68 0.60
CA LEU A 75 11.51 -13.67 1.81
C LEU A 75 10.70 -13.39 3.08
N THR A 76 9.64 -12.60 3.00
CA THR A 76 8.85 -12.15 4.16
C THR A 76 7.53 -12.89 4.32
N GLY A 77 7.39 -14.09 3.73
CA GLY A 77 6.14 -14.85 3.54
C GLY A 77 5.26 -15.10 4.77
N GLU A 78 5.69 -14.72 5.98
CA GLU A 78 4.88 -14.78 7.21
C GLU A 78 4.73 -13.41 7.93
N GLY A 79 5.52 -12.39 7.58
CA GLY A 79 5.67 -11.16 8.37
C GLY A 79 5.01 -9.90 7.79
N ILE A 80 4.80 -9.82 6.47
CA ILE A 80 4.14 -8.69 5.81
C ILE A 80 2.86 -9.20 5.16
N LYS A 81 1.85 -9.47 5.99
CA LYS A 81 0.50 -9.69 5.48
C LYS A 81 -0.20 -8.33 5.35
N PRO A 82 -0.62 -7.90 4.14
CA PRO A 82 -1.62 -6.84 4.04
C PRO A 82 -2.84 -7.25 4.87
N ALA A 83 -3.60 -6.30 5.39
CA ALA A 83 -4.64 -6.58 6.37
C ALA A 83 -5.66 -7.64 5.88
N GLU A 84 -5.49 -8.88 6.36
CA GLU A 84 -6.48 -9.95 6.26
C GLU A 84 -7.72 -9.48 7.02
N GLU A 85 -8.74 -9.03 6.27
CA GLU A 85 -10.19 -9.08 6.53
C GLU A 85 -10.88 -7.82 5.95
N PRO A 86 -12.03 -7.96 5.26
CA PRO A 86 -12.88 -6.85 4.83
C PRO A 86 -13.63 -6.24 6.04
N GLY A 87 -12.89 -5.83 7.06
CA GLY A 87 -13.41 -5.02 8.15
C GLY A 87 -13.45 -3.57 7.68
N THR A 88 -14.65 -3.07 7.33
CA THR A 88 -14.98 -1.67 7.00
C THR A 88 -13.76 -0.77 6.82
N CYS A 89 -13.36 -0.54 5.56
CA CYS A 89 -12.42 0.52 5.20
C CYS A 89 -12.92 1.83 5.80
N SER A 90 -12.45 2.17 7.00
CA SER A 90 -12.77 3.44 7.61
C SER A 90 -12.14 4.48 6.71
N LEU A 91 -12.97 5.28 6.06
CA LEU A 91 -12.51 6.40 5.22
C LEU A 91 -11.43 7.20 5.96
N VAL A 92 -11.60 7.40 7.27
CA VAL A 92 -10.63 8.06 8.15
C VAL A 92 -9.26 7.36 8.15
N SER A 93 -9.21 6.03 8.25
CA SER A 93 -7.95 5.28 8.23
C SER A 93 -7.25 5.40 6.87
N THR A 94 -8.01 5.23 5.78
CA THR A 94 -7.48 5.33 4.42
C THR A 94 -6.99 6.74 4.12
N THR A 95 -7.78 7.76 4.45
CA THR A 95 -7.41 9.17 4.31
C THR A 95 -6.17 9.49 5.13
N ARG A 96 -6.08 9.03 6.39
CA ARG A 96 -4.88 9.21 7.21
C ARG A 96 -3.65 8.56 6.56
N GLN A 97 -3.77 7.30 6.10
CA GLN A 97 -2.67 6.59 5.45
C GLN A 97 -2.22 7.30 4.18
N PHE A 98 -3.15 7.77 3.36
CA PHE A 98 -2.86 8.55 2.17
C PHE A 98 -2.09 9.83 2.51
N PHE A 99 -2.53 10.61 3.49
CA PHE A 99 -1.84 11.84 3.89
C PHE A 99 -0.45 11.57 4.47
N VAL A 100 -0.31 10.54 5.31
CA VAL A 100 1.01 10.15 5.83
C VAL A 100 1.95 9.74 4.69
N THR A 101 1.45 8.95 3.75
CA THR A 101 2.21 8.56 2.56
C THR A 101 2.66 9.78 1.76
N ALA A 102 1.76 10.73 1.47
CA ALA A 102 2.10 11.96 0.76
C ALA A 102 3.18 12.77 1.50
N VAL A 103 3.03 12.99 2.81
CA VAL A 103 3.98 13.75 3.64
C VAL A 103 5.35 13.06 3.76
N VAL A 104 5.43 11.74 3.60
CA VAL A 104 6.70 11.01 3.60
C VAL A 104 7.34 11.00 2.21
N MET A 105 6.54 10.71 1.17
CA MET A 105 7.04 10.57 -0.19
C MET A 105 7.50 11.91 -0.78
N ASP A 106 6.73 12.99 -0.64
CA ASP A 106 7.03 14.28 -1.27
C ASP A 106 8.39 14.85 -0.82
N PRO A 107 8.66 14.99 0.50
CA PRO A 107 9.96 15.47 0.96
C PRO A 107 11.09 14.53 0.58
N TRP A 108 10.88 13.20 0.61
CA TRP A 108 11.90 12.25 0.20
C TRP A 108 12.28 12.45 -1.27
N GLN A 109 11.30 12.48 -2.16
CA GLN A 109 11.53 12.68 -3.58
C GLN A 109 12.20 14.03 -3.85
N TYR A 110 11.71 15.11 -3.23
CA TYR A 110 12.31 16.43 -3.36
C TYR A 110 13.77 16.46 -2.90
N LEU A 111 14.06 15.98 -1.69
CA LEU A 111 15.39 16.03 -1.10
C LEU A 111 16.39 15.19 -1.88
N MET A 112 16.00 13.99 -2.28
CA MET A 112 16.88 13.11 -3.06
C MET A 112 17.12 13.66 -4.46
N HIS A 113 16.08 14.16 -5.14
CA HIS A 113 16.22 14.83 -6.43
C HIS A 113 17.13 16.05 -6.34
N HIS A 114 16.92 16.91 -5.34
CA HIS A 114 17.77 18.08 -5.08
C HIS A 114 19.21 17.67 -4.79
N GLN A 115 19.42 16.64 -3.97
CA GLN A 115 20.76 16.16 -3.66
C GLN A 115 21.48 15.62 -4.91
N MET A 116 20.77 14.94 -5.81
CA MET A 116 21.32 14.48 -7.08
C MET A 116 21.68 15.64 -8.01
N HIS A 117 20.97 16.75 -7.96
CA HIS A 117 21.32 17.98 -8.69
C HIS A 117 22.48 18.76 -8.07
N ARG A 118 22.65 18.71 -6.75
CA ARG A 118 23.75 19.38 -6.05
C ARG A 118 25.08 18.64 -6.15
N SER A 119 25.06 17.32 -6.14
CA SER A 119 26.27 16.50 -6.22
C SER A 119 26.69 16.26 -7.66
N LEU A 120 27.87 16.74 -8.04
CA LEU A 120 28.41 16.55 -9.39
C LEU A 120 28.53 15.06 -9.77
N PHE A 121 28.87 14.21 -8.80
CA PHE A 121 28.98 12.78 -9.01
C PHE A 121 27.62 12.14 -9.30
N LEU A 122 26.62 12.41 -8.45
CA LEU A 122 25.27 11.84 -8.61
C LEU A 122 24.61 12.36 -9.88
N TYR A 123 24.77 13.65 -10.18
CA TYR A 123 24.28 14.22 -11.43
C TYR A 123 24.89 13.50 -12.63
N LYS A 124 26.23 13.45 -12.75
CA LYS A 124 26.90 12.91 -13.94
C LYS A 124 26.61 11.42 -14.17
N HIS A 125 26.58 10.61 -13.12
CA HIS A 125 26.56 9.15 -13.25
C HIS A 125 25.18 8.51 -13.06
N VAL A 126 24.29 9.17 -12.31
CA VAL A 126 22.97 8.60 -11.99
C VAL A 126 21.89 9.44 -12.67
N HIS A 127 21.77 10.71 -12.29
CA HIS A 127 20.62 11.52 -12.65
C HIS A 127 20.68 12.08 -14.09
N SER A 128 21.87 12.11 -14.72
CA SER A 128 22.05 12.58 -16.11
C SER A 128 21.24 11.77 -17.13
N ARG A 129 20.91 10.51 -16.82
CA ARG A 129 20.07 9.68 -17.68
C ARG A 129 18.64 10.21 -17.74
N HIS A 130 18.09 10.64 -16.59
CA HIS A 130 16.78 11.27 -16.53
C HIS A 130 16.76 12.56 -17.37
N HIS A 131 17.79 13.38 -17.22
CA HIS A 131 17.98 14.63 -17.99
C HIS A 131 18.36 14.44 -19.48
N ARG A 132 18.32 13.22 -20.02
CA ARG A 132 18.32 13.01 -21.48
C ARG A 132 16.99 13.44 -22.10
N LEU A 133 15.93 13.47 -21.29
CA LEU A 133 14.67 14.12 -21.60
C LEU A 133 14.73 15.57 -21.16
N VAL A 134 14.82 16.47 -22.13
CA VAL A 134 14.79 17.93 -21.91
C VAL A 134 13.34 18.41 -21.89
N VAL A 135 12.51 17.85 -22.78
CA VAL A 135 11.06 18.03 -22.82
C VAL A 135 10.44 16.71 -22.40
N THR A 136 9.91 16.65 -21.18
CA THR A 136 9.41 15.41 -20.58
C THR A 136 8.10 14.99 -21.23
N TYR A 137 8.10 13.80 -21.84
CA TYR A 137 6.86 13.12 -22.21
C TYR A 137 6.07 12.75 -20.95
N ALA A 138 4.74 12.66 -21.03
CA ALA A 138 3.92 12.33 -19.86
C ALA A 138 4.34 11.00 -19.20
N PHE A 139 4.69 9.99 -20.02
CA PHE A 139 5.22 8.70 -19.59
C PHE A 139 6.74 8.69 -19.31
N GLY A 140 7.40 9.85 -19.29
CA GLY A 140 8.83 10.00 -19.05
C GLY A 140 9.22 10.10 -17.58
N ALA A 141 8.25 10.20 -16.65
CA ALA A 141 8.51 10.38 -15.22
C ALA A 141 9.37 9.26 -14.63
N GLN A 142 9.11 8.01 -15.04
CA GLN A 142 9.88 6.83 -14.63
C GLN A 142 11.10 6.54 -15.52
N TYR A 143 11.44 7.41 -16.47
CA TYR A 143 12.64 7.23 -17.28
C TYR A 143 13.85 7.75 -16.52
N ASN A 144 14.50 6.87 -15.77
CA ASN A 144 15.66 7.24 -14.97
C ASN A 144 16.75 6.16 -15.00
N HIS A 145 17.82 6.39 -14.24
CA HIS A 145 18.86 5.38 -14.03
C HIS A 145 18.40 4.35 -13.00
N ARG A 146 18.80 3.08 -13.12
CA ARG A 146 18.30 2.00 -12.22
C ARG A 146 18.47 2.32 -10.73
N VAL A 147 19.59 2.92 -10.37
CA VAL A 147 19.88 3.37 -9.00
C VAL A 147 18.98 4.54 -8.59
N ASP A 148 18.68 5.45 -9.53
CA ASP A 148 17.77 6.58 -9.32
C ASP A 148 16.35 6.05 -9.04
N GLY A 149 15.82 5.17 -9.89
CA GLY A 149 14.51 4.56 -9.70
C GLY A 149 14.40 3.73 -8.42
N LEU A 150 15.47 3.04 -8.02
CA LEU A 150 15.49 2.32 -6.75
C LEU A 150 15.42 3.28 -5.55
N LEU A 151 16.19 4.37 -5.55
CA LEU A 151 16.27 5.31 -4.43
C LEU A 151 15.08 6.27 -4.36
N ILE A 152 14.62 6.78 -5.50
CA ILE A 152 13.54 7.77 -5.59
C ILE A 152 12.17 7.12 -5.56
N GLU A 153 11.99 5.93 -6.13
CA GLU A 153 10.66 5.33 -6.22
C GLU A 153 10.49 4.15 -5.27
N THR A 154 11.37 3.15 -5.36
CA THR A 154 11.21 1.96 -4.53
C THR A 154 11.43 2.28 -3.05
N ALA A 155 12.56 2.91 -2.70
CA ALA A 155 12.86 3.21 -1.30
C ALA A 155 11.89 4.22 -0.69
N SER A 156 11.47 5.24 -1.45
CA SER A 156 10.48 6.22 -0.96
C SER A 156 9.11 5.58 -0.74
N GLY A 157 8.64 4.75 -1.69
CA GLY A 157 7.38 4.03 -1.59
C GLY A 157 7.38 3.03 -0.44
N THR A 158 8.46 2.26 -0.27
CA THR A 158 8.62 1.34 0.86
C THR A 158 8.65 2.09 2.18
N ALA A 159 9.39 3.19 2.29
CA ALA A 159 9.41 4.01 3.51
C ALA A 159 8.01 4.53 3.85
N ALA A 160 7.28 5.07 2.87
CA ALA A 160 5.94 5.57 3.06
C ALA A 160 4.92 4.46 3.43
N PHE A 161 5.02 3.29 2.80
CA PHE A 161 4.23 2.11 3.15
C PHE A 161 4.47 1.66 4.61
N LEU A 162 5.72 1.67 5.06
CA LEU A 162 6.08 1.30 6.43
C LEU A 162 5.58 2.33 7.45
N VAL A 163 5.79 3.62 7.17
CA VAL A 163 5.44 4.73 8.08
C VAL A 163 3.94 4.95 8.17
N SER A 164 3.20 4.82 7.07
CA SER A 164 1.73 4.87 7.06
C SER A 164 1.09 3.70 7.81
N GLY A 165 1.86 2.64 8.08
CA GLY A 165 1.38 1.45 8.78
C GLY A 165 0.49 0.57 7.92
N MET A 166 0.51 0.73 6.59
CA MET A 166 -0.25 -0.10 5.64
C MET A 166 0.17 -1.59 5.70
N TRP A 167 1.36 -1.88 6.23
CA TRP A 167 1.85 -3.25 6.47
C TRP A 167 1.21 -3.94 7.67
N ARG A 168 0.60 -3.20 8.61
CA ARG A 168 0.06 -3.79 9.85
C ARG A 168 -1.31 -4.38 9.58
N GLY A 169 -1.39 -5.70 9.39
CA GLY A 169 -2.66 -6.41 9.49
C GLY A 169 -3.29 -6.16 10.86
N ARG A 170 -4.57 -5.78 10.89
CA ARG A 170 -5.28 -5.56 12.15
C ARG A 170 -5.36 -6.93 12.83
N ARG A 171 -4.53 -7.17 13.87
CA ARG A 171 -4.68 -8.35 14.71
C ARG A 171 -6.14 -8.39 15.13
N ARG A 172 -6.85 -9.44 14.71
CA ARG A 172 -8.10 -9.83 15.35
C ARG A 172 -7.68 -10.00 16.81
N LEU A 173 -7.96 -9.00 17.64
CA LEU A 173 -8.00 -9.20 19.09
C LEU A 173 -8.98 -10.36 19.19
N SER A 174 -8.46 -11.57 19.40
CA SER A 174 -9.27 -12.64 19.91
C SER A 174 -9.95 -12.02 21.10
N SER A 175 -11.27 -11.82 21.00
CA SER A 175 -12.07 -11.48 22.16
C SER A 175 -11.58 -12.44 23.24
N PRO A 176 -11.21 -11.98 24.46
CA PRO A 176 -10.92 -12.91 25.52
C PRO A 176 -12.12 -13.85 25.55
N SER A 177 -11.85 -15.14 25.29
CA SER A 177 -12.86 -16.19 25.31
C SER A 177 -13.64 -15.95 26.60
N ALA A 178 -14.90 -15.56 26.47
CA ALA A 178 -15.79 -15.53 27.64
C ALA A 178 -15.63 -16.90 28.28
N PRO A 179 -15.31 -16.99 29.59
CA PRO A 179 -15.18 -18.28 30.22
C PRO A 179 -16.48 -19.03 29.97
N SER A 180 -16.38 -20.18 29.30
CA SER A 180 -17.49 -21.10 29.14
C SER A 180 -18.08 -21.29 30.52
N ARG A 181 -19.28 -20.76 30.75
CA ARG A 181 -20.08 -21.13 31.92
C ARG A 181 -20.36 -22.61 31.74
N GLU A 182 -19.54 -23.45 32.36
CA GLU A 182 -19.90 -24.81 32.69
C GLU A 182 -21.22 -24.72 33.48
N LEU A 183 -22.32 -25.06 32.83
CA LEU A 183 -23.60 -25.26 33.47
C LEU A 183 -23.52 -26.62 34.19
N THR A 184 -22.82 -26.64 35.32
CA THR A 184 -22.77 -27.79 36.21
C THR A 184 -23.52 -27.44 37.48
N THR A 185 -24.86 -27.45 37.45
CA THR A 185 -25.63 -27.75 38.66
C THR A 185 -26.91 -28.50 38.28
N THR A 186 -26.82 -29.82 38.33
CA THR A 186 -27.93 -30.68 38.74
C THR A 186 -28.53 -30.13 40.04
N GLY A 187 -29.73 -29.57 39.93
CA GLY A 187 -30.47 -28.97 41.05
C GLY A 187 -31.96 -29.09 40.82
N LEU A 188 -32.43 -30.31 40.60
CA LEU A 188 -33.86 -30.64 40.64
C LEU A 188 -34.30 -30.62 42.11
N PRO A 189 -35.31 -29.82 42.52
CA PRO A 189 -35.84 -29.92 43.88
C PRO A 189 -36.61 -31.24 44.04
N PRO A 190 -36.56 -31.90 45.21
CA PRO A 190 -37.26 -33.16 45.44
C PRO A 190 -38.79 -32.94 45.54
N PRO A 191 -39.61 -33.96 45.21
CA PRO A 191 -41.07 -33.85 45.27
C PRO A 191 -41.57 -33.83 46.71
N LEU A 192 -42.61 -33.03 46.96
CA LEU A 192 -43.35 -32.96 48.23
C LEU A 192 -44.03 -34.31 48.53
N GLU A 193 -43.46 -35.07 49.46
CA GLU A 193 -44.14 -36.20 50.09
C GLU A 193 -45.01 -35.72 51.27
N LEU A 194 -46.24 -36.21 51.26
CA LEU A 194 -47.33 -35.98 52.19
C LEU A 194 -47.11 -36.70 53.53
N LEU A 195 -47.51 -36.03 54.62
CA LEU A 195 -48.14 -36.55 55.85
C LEU A 195 -47.31 -37.38 56.86
N HIS A 196 -47.13 -36.81 58.05
CA HIS A 196 -47.48 -37.49 59.31
C HIS A 196 -47.95 -36.46 60.37
N PRO A 197 -48.98 -36.75 61.21
CA PRO A 197 -49.61 -35.75 62.06
C PRO A 197 -49.29 -35.88 63.57
N LEU A 198 -49.51 -34.74 64.28
CA LEU A 198 -49.76 -34.55 65.74
C LEU A 198 -48.55 -34.57 66.72
N PRO A 199 -48.60 -33.87 67.89
CA PRO A 199 -49.81 -33.57 68.67
C PRO A 199 -50.01 -32.14 69.23
N GLN A 200 -51.26 -31.96 69.65
CA GLN A 200 -51.88 -30.83 70.33
C GLN A 200 -51.02 -30.20 71.43
N GLN A 201 -50.86 -28.87 71.38
CA GLN A 201 -50.53 -28.10 72.58
C GLN A 201 -51.79 -27.48 73.17
N ARG A 202 -52.01 -27.90 74.42
CA ARG A 202 -53.08 -27.60 75.35
C ARG A 202 -52.91 -26.14 75.83
N ARG A 203 -53.99 -25.35 75.82
CA ARG A 203 -54.06 -24.02 76.46
C ARG A 203 -54.33 -24.16 77.98
N LEU A 204 -53.98 -23.08 78.68
CA LEU A 204 -54.45 -22.55 79.97
C LEU A 204 -53.50 -22.74 81.17
N PRO A 205 -53.54 -21.83 82.16
CA PRO A 205 -54.50 -20.73 82.39
C PRO A 205 -54.11 -19.36 81.85
#